data_AF-A0A1L9B9K0-F1
#
_entry.id   AF-A0A1L9B9K0-F1
#
_cell.length_a   1.000
_cell.length_b   1.000
_cell.length_c   1.000
_cell.angle_alpha   90.00
_cell.angle_beta   90.00
_cell.angle_gamma   90.00
#
_symmetry.space_group_name_H-M   'P 1'
#
loop_
_entity.id
_entity.type
_entity.pdbx_description
1 polymer ?
#
loop_
_entity_poly.entity_id
_entity_poly.type
_entity_poly.pdbx_seq_one_letter_code
_entity_poly.pdbx_strand_id
1 'polypeptide(L)'
;MSSPHADATTASAAPRQASLPGFLVRAWTAPQRLADAVLQALIVAAVLAAAVLILLFTFEGEGNPTPPLRAGVLALLALGLYVFLRLLRWRSAATLQVEPERLVLERRGDRFEIPTASVESVRGWRLPLPVAGLALRMRSGKSFQYGVQVEDPLPVLEALGQEHAQVREEARHPLTTFAHARATVLRPGALLLAFKFLLFPLIPGGIMFRANQYITYGGPFAQYRMYGLGPYLQSFFTYWVYFGAALVVYAAILRVPAEVLASGGTWLSPRRARGIRRFVEITCALLYFVGSLALLAVQFLA
;
A
#
# COMPACT_ATOMS: atom_id res chain seq x y z
N MET A 1 12.61 -6.25 -79.92
CA MET A 1 13.23 -5.49 -78.81
C MET A 1 12.52 -5.90 -77.54
N SER A 2 13.24 -6.70 -76.75
CA SER A 2 13.21 -6.92 -75.29
C SER A 2 11.93 -6.62 -74.48
N SER A 3 11.43 -7.68 -73.81
CA SER A 3 10.73 -7.69 -72.51
C SER A 3 11.62 -7.09 -71.37
N PRO A 4 11.33 -7.20 -70.05
CA PRO A 4 10.10 -7.26 -69.22
C PRO A 4 10.20 -6.35 -67.94
N HIS A 5 9.17 -6.32 -67.06
CA HIS A 5 9.25 -6.27 -65.57
C HIS A 5 7.81 -6.04 -65.01
N ALA A 6 7.17 -6.94 -64.22
CA ALA A 6 7.53 -7.44 -62.89
C ALA A 6 7.61 -6.27 -61.87
N ASP A 7 7.04 -6.23 -60.68
CA ASP A 7 6.62 -7.28 -59.76
C ASP A 7 5.58 -6.76 -58.74
N ALA A 8 4.92 -7.75 -58.14
CA ALA A 8 4.16 -7.66 -56.90
C ALA A 8 4.85 -6.85 -55.78
N THR A 9 4.05 -6.07 -55.07
CA THR A 9 4.27 -5.86 -53.63
C THR A 9 2.95 -6.06 -52.90
N THR A 10 2.56 -7.33 -52.79
CA THR A 10 1.89 -7.83 -51.58
C THR A 10 2.76 -7.46 -50.40
N ALA A 11 2.49 -6.29 -49.80
CA ALA A 11 3.00 -5.94 -48.49
C ALA A 11 2.43 -6.97 -47.52
N SER A 12 3.25 -7.98 -47.22
CA SER A 12 3.03 -8.99 -46.21
C SER A 12 2.66 -8.28 -44.91
N ALA A 13 1.36 -8.28 -44.58
CA ALA A 13 0.89 -7.95 -43.26
C ALA A 13 1.49 -8.98 -42.31
N ALA A 14 2.60 -8.62 -41.66
CA ALA A 14 3.18 -9.41 -40.59
C ALA A 14 2.04 -9.81 -39.63
N PRO A 15 1.92 -11.08 -39.25
CA PRO A 15 0.85 -11.52 -38.38
C PRO A 15 0.95 -10.69 -37.09
N ARG A 16 -0.15 -10.00 -36.75
CA ARG A 16 -0.34 -9.40 -35.44
C ARG A 16 -0.28 -10.54 -34.42
N GLN A 17 0.93 -10.85 -33.95
CA GLN A 17 1.17 -11.83 -32.88
C GLN A 17 0.28 -11.41 -31.72
N ALA A 18 -0.58 -12.33 -31.27
CA ALA A 18 -1.51 -12.09 -30.19
C ALA A 18 -0.72 -11.69 -28.94
N SER A 19 -0.69 -10.40 -28.64
CA SER A 19 -0.07 -9.87 -27.43
C SER A 19 -0.91 -10.32 -26.24
N LEU A 20 -0.29 -11.03 -25.30
CA LEU A 20 -0.90 -11.31 -24.00
C LEU A 20 -1.11 -9.98 -23.25
N PRO A 21 -1.97 -9.94 -22.23
CA PRO A 21 -2.26 -8.71 -21.49
C PRO A 21 -0.98 -8.00 -21.00
N GLY A 22 -0.88 -6.70 -21.31
CA GLY A 22 0.16 -5.85 -20.76
C GLY A 22 -0.04 -5.65 -19.26
N PHE A 23 0.97 -5.99 -18.47
CA PHE A 23 0.96 -5.81 -17.02
C PHE A 23 1.60 -4.47 -16.67
N LEU A 24 0.91 -3.67 -15.85
CA LEU A 24 1.48 -2.45 -15.30
C LEU A 24 2.46 -2.82 -14.18
N VAL A 25 3.73 -2.54 -14.40
CA VAL A 25 4.82 -2.92 -13.50
C VAL A 25 5.65 -1.69 -13.13
N ARG A 26 6.60 -1.85 -12.22
CA ARG A 26 7.64 -0.82 -12.02
C ARG A 26 9.01 -1.45 -12.10
N ALA A 27 9.88 -0.85 -12.90
CA ALA A 27 11.26 -1.29 -13.05
C ALA A 27 12.13 -0.57 -12.02
N TRP A 28 12.67 -1.32 -11.06
CA TRP A 28 13.50 -0.80 -9.98
C TRP A 28 14.90 -1.38 -10.04
N THR A 29 15.92 -0.55 -9.84
CA THR A 29 17.24 -1.08 -9.47
C THR A 29 17.26 -1.43 -7.98
N ALA A 30 18.20 -2.30 -7.57
CA ALA A 30 18.38 -2.67 -6.16
C ALA A 30 18.47 -1.45 -5.19
N PRO A 31 19.28 -0.40 -5.47
CA PRO A 31 19.35 0.77 -4.57
C PRO A 31 18.04 1.56 -4.54
N GLN A 32 17.33 1.67 -5.66
CA GLN A 32 16.05 2.38 -5.70
C GLN A 32 14.97 1.61 -4.91
N ARG A 33 14.99 0.28 -4.93
CA ARG A 33 14.10 -0.55 -4.10
C ARG A 33 14.37 -0.33 -2.61
N LEU A 34 15.63 -0.27 -2.21
CA LEU A 34 15.99 0.03 -0.81
C LEU A 34 15.48 1.43 -0.41
N ALA A 35 15.66 2.42 -1.28
CA ALA A 35 15.15 3.77 -1.06
C ALA A 35 13.62 3.80 -0.91
N ASP A 36 12.87 3.08 -1.75
CA ASP A 36 11.40 2.95 -1.64
C ASP A 36 10.99 2.35 -0.28
N ALA A 37 11.66 1.29 0.16
CA ALA A 37 11.39 0.63 1.44
C ALA A 37 11.73 1.53 2.65
N VAL A 38 12.90 2.18 2.64
CA VAL A 38 13.34 3.09 3.71
C VAL A 38 12.41 4.29 3.80
N LEU A 39 12.07 4.90 2.67
CA LEU A 39 11.18 6.06 2.64
C LEU A 39 9.78 5.72 3.15
N GLN A 40 9.23 4.55 2.76
CA GLN A 40 7.97 4.04 3.31
C GLN A 40 8.05 3.83 4.83
N ALA A 41 9.14 3.25 5.34
CA ALA A 41 9.33 3.05 6.77
C ALA A 41 9.40 4.37 7.53
N LEU A 42 10.13 5.37 7.00
CA LEU A 42 10.22 6.71 7.58
C LEU A 42 8.86 7.42 7.62
N ILE A 43 8.06 7.32 6.56
CA ILE A 43 6.69 7.87 6.55
C ILE A 43 5.85 7.25 7.67
N VAL A 44 5.85 5.93 7.79
CA VAL A 44 5.08 5.21 8.82
C VAL A 44 5.58 5.59 10.22
N ALA A 45 6.89 5.63 10.43
CA ALA A 45 7.50 6.01 11.70
C ALA A 45 7.14 7.45 12.09
N ALA A 46 7.20 8.40 11.15
CA ALA A 46 6.87 9.80 11.41
C ALA A 46 5.38 9.98 11.76
N VAL A 47 4.47 9.32 11.04
CA VAL A 47 3.03 9.35 11.36
C VAL A 47 2.76 8.73 12.73
N LEU A 48 3.36 7.59 13.04
CA LEU A 48 3.18 6.91 14.32
C LEU A 48 3.75 7.74 15.48
N ALA A 49 4.95 8.32 15.31
CA ALA A 49 5.56 9.19 16.31
C ALA A 49 4.72 10.45 16.54
N ALA A 50 4.19 11.08 15.48
CA ALA A 50 3.27 12.21 15.62
C ALA A 50 2.01 11.83 16.42
N ALA A 51 1.41 10.68 16.11
CA ALA A 51 0.22 10.19 16.80
C ALA A 51 0.50 9.90 18.29
N VAL A 52 1.61 9.23 18.61
CA VAL A 52 2.02 8.96 19.99
C VAL A 52 2.30 10.25 20.75
N LEU A 53 2.98 11.23 20.14
CA LEU A 53 3.22 12.53 20.78
C LEU A 53 1.92 13.28 21.10
N ILE A 54 0.93 13.24 20.18
CA ILE A 54 -0.40 13.83 20.43
C ILE A 54 -1.05 13.17 21.65
N LEU A 55 -0.98 11.84 21.77
CA LEU A 55 -1.56 11.12 22.90
C LEU A 55 -0.84 11.46 24.21
N LEU A 56 0.49 11.34 24.27
CA LEU A 56 1.27 11.61 25.49
C LEU A 56 1.03 13.03 26.01
N PHE A 57 1.06 14.02 25.12
CA PHE A 57 0.86 15.42 25.50
C PHE A 57 -0.56 15.71 26.01
N THR A 58 -1.54 14.93 25.56
CA THR A 58 -2.93 15.05 26.05
C THR A 58 -3.10 14.45 27.46
N PHE A 59 -2.27 13.46 27.85
CA PHE A 59 -2.30 12.86 29.18
C PHE A 59 -1.40 13.61 30.20
N GLU A 60 -0.39 14.34 29.72
CA GLU A 60 0.60 15.01 30.58
C GLU A 60 0.31 16.51 30.85
N GLY A 61 -0.48 17.19 30.02
CA GLY A 61 -0.53 18.66 29.99
C GLY A 61 -1.88 19.30 30.35
N GLU A 62 -1.78 20.45 31.03
CA GLU A 62 -2.80 21.40 31.49
C GLU A 62 -4.01 21.62 30.57
N GLY A 63 -5.10 22.17 31.14
CA GLY A 63 -6.49 22.22 30.65
C GLY A 63 -6.81 22.79 29.27
N ASN A 64 -5.87 22.91 28.34
CA ASN A 64 -6.12 23.21 26.93
C ASN A 64 -5.30 22.31 25.99
N PRO A 65 -5.91 21.27 25.36
CA PRO A 65 -5.19 20.34 24.51
C PRO A 65 -4.92 20.96 23.14
N THR A 66 -3.82 21.71 23.02
CA THR A 66 -3.29 22.05 21.70
C THR A 66 -2.32 20.95 21.27
N PRO A 67 -2.42 20.42 20.03
CA PRO A 67 -1.49 19.41 19.58
C PRO A 67 -0.07 19.97 19.57
N PRO A 68 0.94 19.21 20.05
CA PRO A 68 2.29 19.74 20.21
C PRO A 68 2.89 20.08 18.85
N LEU A 69 3.60 21.21 18.76
CA LEU A 69 4.24 21.70 17.52
C LEU A 69 5.09 20.61 16.85
N ARG A 70 5.80 19.81 17.65
CA ARG A 70 6.64 18.69 17.17
C ARG A 70 5.83 17.64 16.40
N ALA A 71 4.60 17.32 16.84
CA ALA A 71 3.74 16.39 16.12
C ALA A 71 3.30 16.96 14.76
N GLY A 72 3.02 18.27 14.70
CA GLY A 72 2.74 18.97 13.45
C GLY A 72 3.91 18.90 12.45
N VAL A 73 5.14 19.15 12.92
CA VAL A 73 6.36 19.03 12.10
C VAL A 73 6.55 17.61 11.57
N LEU A 74 6.35 16.58 12.40
CA LEU A 74 6.45 15.19 11.98
C LEU A 74 5.38 14.81 10.95
N ALA A 75 4.15 15.30 11.11
CA ALA A 75 3.07 15.09 10.15
C ALA A 75 3.39 15.75 8.79
N LEU A 76 3.92 16.97 8.79
CA LEU A 76 4.37 17.66 7.57
C LEU A 76 5.55 16.96 6.90
N LEU A 77 6.51 16.48 7.69
CA LEU A 77 7.62 15.67 7.19
C LEU A 77 7.11 14.39 6.52
N ALA A 78 6.20 13.66 7.18
CA ALA A 78 5.59 12.46 6.62
C ALA A 78 4.87 12.74 5.28
N LEU A 79 4.16 13.86 5.18
CA LEU A 79 3.51 14.30 3.95
C LEU A 79 4.52 14.60 2.85
N GLY A 80 5.59 15.35 3.14
CA GLY A 80 6.65 15.65 2.19
C GLY A 80 7.33 14.38 1.65
N LEU A 81 7.69 13.45 2.56
CA LEU A 81 8.25 12.15 2.21
C LEU A 81 7.28 11.32 1.35
N TYR A 82 5.98 11.36 1.65
CA TYR A 82 4.94 10.68 0.86
C TYR A 82 4.83 11.23 -0.56
N VAL A 83 4.82 12.56 -0.72
CA VAL A 83 4.80 13.20 -2.05
C VAL A 83 6.04 12.84 -2.84
N PHE A 84 7.22 12.91 -2.21
CA PHE A 84 8.48 12.51 -2.84
C PHE A 84 8.48 11.05 -3.29
N LEU A 85 8.00 10.13 -2.42
CA LEU A 85 7.85 8.71 -2.75
C LEU A 85 6.93 8.50 -3.95
N ARG A 86 5.81 9.23 -3.99
CA ARG A 86 4.83 9.13 -5.08
C ARG A 86 5.39 9.62 -6.40
N LEU A 87 6.20 10.69 -6.38
CA LEU A 87 6.90 11.20 -7.55
C LEU A 87 7.94 10.17 -8.06
N LEU A 88 8.71 9.57 -7.16
CA LEU A 88 9.69 8.52 -7.51
C LEU A 88 9.00 7.31 -8.16
N ARG A 89 7.89 6.86 -7.57
CA ARG A 89 7.07 5.75 -8.10
C ARG A 89 6.43 6.06 -9.45
N TRP A 90 5.98 7.29 -9.65
CA TRP A 90 5.42 7.75 -10.92
C TRP A 90 6.48 7.77 -12.02
N ARG A 91 7.70 8.23 -11.71
CA ARG A 91 8.84 8.25 -12.64
C ARG A 91 9.29 6.83 -13.03
N SER A 92 9.20 5.87 -12.13
CA SER A 92 9.61 4.46 -12.35
C SER A 92 8.50 3.56 -12.89
N ALA A 93 7.37 4.13 -13.33
CA ALA A 93 6.30 3.38 -13.98
C ALA A 93 6.78 2.73 -15.29
N ALA A 94 6.46 1.45 -15.47
CA ALA A 94 6.82 0.65 -16.63
C ALA A 94 5.66 -0.28 -17.02
N THR A 95 5.70 -0.80 -18.25
CA THR A 95 4.77 -1.80 -18.75
C THR A 95 5.56 -3.05 -19.13
N LEU A 96 5.10 -4.21 -18.65
CA LEU A 96 5.66 -5.50 -19.01
C LEU A 96 4.66 -6.20 -19.92
N GLN A 97 5.05 -6.42 -21.16
CA GLN A 97 4.30 -7.23 -22.10
C GLN A 97 4.99 -8.58 -22.22
N VAL A 98 4.21 -9.64 -22.06
CA VAL A 98 4.69 -11.02 -22.24
C VAL A 98 4.29 -11.43 -23.65
N GLU A 99 5.26 -11.58 -24.54
CA GLU A 99 5.02 -12.17 -25.86
C GLU A 99 5.61 -13.59 -25.88
N PRO A 100 5.17 -14.47 -26.79
CA PRO A 100 5.62 -15.88 -26.81
C PRO A 100 7.15 -16.03 -26.89
N GLU A 101 7.82 -15.19 -27.67
CA GLU A 101 9.27 -15.29 -27.92
C GLU A 101 10.11 -14.26 -27.16
N ARG A 102 9.47 -13.21 -26.62
CA ARG A 102 10.15 -12.08 -25.99
C ARG A 102 9.33 -11.45 -24.86
N LEU A 103 10.04 -11.02 -23.84
CA LEU A 103 9.53 -10.14 -22.80
C LEU A 103 9.88 -8.72 -23.16
N VAL A 104 8.88 -7.87 -23.30
CA VAL A 104 9.08 -6.46 -23.62
C VAL A 104 8.82 -5.66 -22.35
N LEU A 105 9.87 -5.05 -21.82
CA LEU A 105 9.77 -4.09 -20.72
C LEU A 105 9.89 -2.68 -21.31
N GLU A 106 8.79 -1.94 -21.28
CA GLU A 106 8.73 -0.55 -21.70
C GLU A 106 8.77 0.37 -20.49
N ARG A 107 9.70 1.30 -20.49
CA ARG A 107 9.90 2.28 -19.42
C ARG A 107 10.14 3.65 -20.05
N ARG A 108 9.11 4.49 -20.10
CA ARG A 108 9.18 5.93 -20.48
C ARG A 108 10.23 6.26 -21.56
N GLY A 109 10.12 5.63 -22.73
CA GLY A 109 11.01 5.84 -23.88
C GLY A 109 12.08 4.78 -24.08
N ASP A 110 12.42 4.02 -23.03
CA ASP A 110 13.32 2.86 -23.13
C ASP A 110 12.48 1.59 -23.34
N ARG A 111 12.81 0.81 -24.37
CA ARG A 111 12.21 -0.50 -24.63
C ARG A 111 13.29 -1.55 -24.52
N PHE A 112 13.16 -2.45 -23.55
CA PHE A 112 14.05 -3.59 -23.38
C PHE A 112 13.35 -4.84 -23.88
N GLU A 113 13.89 -5.44 -24.94
CA GLU A 113 13.44 -6.72 -25.45
C GLU A 113 14.34 -7.82 -24.90
N ILE A 114 13.75 -8.70 -24.10
CA ILE A 114 14.44 -9.81 -23.44
C ILE A 114 13.90 -11.10 -24.04
N PRO A 115 14.67 -11.84 -24.86
CA PRO A 115 14.22 -13.12 -25.38
C PRO A 115 13.85 -14.08 -24.24
N THR A 116 12.70 -14.75 -24.31
CA THR A 116 12.24 -15.69 -23.27
C THR A 116 13.25 -16.81 -23.07
N ALA A 117 13.87 -17.29 -24.15
CA ALA A 117 14.95 -18.28 -24.13
C ALA A 117 16.17 -17.86 -23.29
N SER A 118 16.43 -16.55 -23.15
CA SER A 118 17.54 -16.01 -22.36
C SER A 118 17.25 -15.99 -20.86
N VAL A 119 16.00 -16.21 -20.44
CA VAL A 119 15.60 -16.28 -19.03
C VAL A 119 15.80 -17.70 -18.53
N GLU A 120 16.65 -17.86 -17.51
CA GLU A 120 16.90 -19.16 -16.86
C GLU A 120 15.85 -19.42 -15.78
N SER A 121 15.61 -18.43 -14.92
CA SER A 121 14.66 -18.52 -13.82
C SER A 121 14.09 -17.16 -13.44
N VAL A 122 12.90 -17.19 -12.85
CA VAL A 122 12.26 -16.03 -12.25
C VAL A 122 12.08 -16.32 -10.78
N ARG A 123 12.57 -15.42 -9.92
CA ARG A 123 12.47 -15.56 -8.47
C ARG A 123 11.69 -14.41 -7.88
N GLY A 124 10.76 -14.70 -6.97
CA GLY A 124 10.13 -13.71 -6.13
C GLY A 124 11.15 -13.06 -5.19
N TRP A 125 10.92 -11.80 -4.85
CA TRP A 125 11.70 -11.15 -3.82
C TRP A 125 11.44 -11.83 -2.47
N ARG A 126 12.52 -12.19 -1.76
CA ARG A 126 12.45 -12.80 -0.42
C ARG A 126 11.67 -11.96 0.60
N LEU A 127 11.72 -10.64 0.45
CA LEU A 127 10.96 -9.70 1.27
C LEU A 127 9.92 -9.00 0.38
N PRO A 128 8.63 -9.39 0.44
CA PRO A 128 7.56 -8.79 -0.36
C PRO A 128 7.07 -7.44 0.19
N LEU A 129 7.89 -6.77 1.01
CA LEU A 129 7.60 -5.46 1.59
C LEU A 129 8.46 -4.39 0.91
N PRO A 130 7.89 -3.24 0.50
CA PRO A 130 6.48 -2.83 0.68
C PRO A 130 5.51 -3.42 -0.37
N VAL A 131 6.00 -3.81 -1.55
CA VAL A 131 5.22 -4.46 -2.61
C VAL A 131 5.99 -5.70 -3.09
N ALA A 132 5.29 -6.70 -3.61
CA ALA A 132 5.92 -7.87 -4.19
C ALA A 132 6.69 -7.49 -5.47
N GLY A 133 7.63 -8.35 -5.85
CA GLY A 133 8.42 -8.16 -7.05
C GLY A 133 9.11 -9.43 -7.48
N LEU A 134 9.54 -9.43 -8.73
CA LEU A 134 10.21 -10.52 -9.42
C LEU A 134 11.60 -10.07 -9.82
N ALA A 135 12.58 -10.96 -9.67
CA ALA A 135 13.92 -10.82 -10.20
C ALA A 135 14.11 -11.85 -11.31
N LEU A 136 14.53 -11.38 -12.48
CA LEU A 136 14.83 -12.22 -13.64
C LEU A 136 16.30 -12.63 -13.57
N ARG A 137 16.58 -13.94 -13.64
CA ARG A 137 17.92 -14.48 -13.79
C ARG A 137 18.11 -14.94 -15.22
N MET A 138 19.16 -14.43 -15.85
CA MET A 138 19.48 -14.73 -17.24
C MET A 138 20.30 -16.02 -17.32
N ARG A 139 20.22 -16.73 -18.45
CA ARG A 139 21.02 -17.94 -18.75
C ARG A 139 22.53 -17.68 -18.71
N SER A 140 22.96 -16.43 -18.87
CA SER A 140 24.35 -16.01 -18.65
C SER A 140 24.80 -16.08 -17.18
N GLY A 141 23.93 -16.52 -16.26
CA GLY A 141 24.19 -16.59 -14.82
C GLY A 141 24.05 -15.26 -14.09
N LYS A 142 23.94 -14.14 -14.82
CA LYS A 142 23.75 -12.80 -14.25
C LYS A 142 22.27 -12.50 -14.00
N SER A 143 21.98 -11.75 -12.94
CA SER A 143 20.63 -11.19 -12.74
C SER A 143 20.42 -10.00 -13.68
N PHE A 144 19.20 -9.86 -14.20
CA PHE A 144 18.82 -8.65 -14.94
C PHE A 144 18.94 -7.43 -14.01
N GLN A 145 19.45 -6.32 -14.55
CA GLN A 145 19.78 -5.12 -13.77
C GLN A 145 18.55 -4.50 -13.09
N TYR A 146 17.37 -4.70 -13.67
CA TYR A 146 16.10 -4.21 -13.14
C TYR A 146 15.29 -5.34 -12.52
N GLY A 147 14.84 -5.15 -11.28
CA GLY A 147 13.78 -5.94 -10.67
C GLY A 147 12.43 -5.41 -11.10
N VAL A 148 11.48 -6.32 -11.37
CA VAL A 148 10.13 -5.97 -11.78
C VAL A 148 9.23 -6.01 -10.55
N GLN A 149 8.83 -4.85 -10.05
CA GLN A 149 7.84 -4.75 -8.97
C GLN A 149 6.45 -4.98 -9.57
N VAL A 150 5.76 -6.01 -9.11
CA VAL A 150 4.42 -6.41 -9.55
C VAL A 150 3.57 -6.59 -8.32
N GLU A 151 2.38 -6.00 -8.33
CA GLU A 151 1.51 -6.05 -7.17
C GLU A 151 0.95 -7.44 -6.92
N ASP A 152 0.53 -8.13 -7.99
CA ASP A 152 0.18 -9.55 -8.00
C ASP A 152 1.18 -10.32 -8.89
N PRO A 153 2.14 -11.08 -8.32
CA PRO A 153 3.14 -11.79 -9.10
C PRO A 153 2.58 -13.03 -9.80
N LEU A 154 1.44 -13.58 -9.38
CA LEU A 154 0.95 -14.87 -9.86
C LEU A 154 0.55 -14.84 -11.35
N PRO A 155 -0.23 -13.86 -11.85
CA PRO A 155 -0.57 -13.79 -13.28
C PRO A 155 0.65 -13.67 -14.21
N VAL A 156 1.69 -12.97 -13.75
CA VAL A 156 2.95 -12.83 -14.52
C VAL A 156 3.71 -14.15 -14.55
N LEU A 157 3.79 -14.86 -13.41
CA LEU A 157 4.42 -16.17 -13.35
C LEU A 157 3.64 -17.23 -14.13
N GLU A 158 2.31 -17.17 -14.17
CA GLU A 158 1.48 -18.07 -14.98
C GLU A 158 1.66 -17.85 -16.49
N ALA A 159 1.76 -16.58 -16.92
CA ALA A 159 2.06 -16.25 -18.32
C ALA A 159 3.45 -16.76 -18.74
N LEU A 160 4.44 -16.73 -17.84
CA LEU A 160 5.81 -17.20 -18.07
C LEU A 160 5.97 -18.73 -17.87
N GLY A 161 5.14 -19.33 -17.03
CA GLY A 161 5.28 -20.70 -16.53
C GLY A 161 4.86 -21.79 -17.51
N GLN A 162 4.31 -21.42 -18.68
CA GLN A 162 3.99 -22.38 -19.74
C GLN A 162 5.27 -23.10 -20.22
N GLU A 163 6.39 -22.39 -20.33
CA GLU A 163 7.62 -22.93 -20.94
C GLU A 163 8.68 -23.37 -19.91
N HIS A 164 8.64 -22.87 -18.68
CA HIS A 164 9.72 -23.08 -17.70
C HIS A 164 9.25 -23.76 -16.40
N ALA A 165 9.78 -24.96 -16.12
CA ALA A 165 9.45 -25.73 -14.91
C ALA A 165 9.79 -24.98 -13.60
N GLN A 166 10.91 -24.25 -13.56
CA GLN A 166 11.33 -23.48 -12.38
C GLN A 166 10.39 -22.30 -12.08
N VAL A 167 9.78 -21.70 -13.11
CA VAL A 167 8.79 -20.63 -12.94
C VAL A 167 7.49 -21.17 -12.33
N ARG A 168 7.09 -22.40 -12.69
CA ARG A 168 5.94 -23.09 -12.08
C ARG A 168 6.17 -23.43 -10.61
N GLU A 169 7.41 -23.75 -10.23
CA GLU A 169 7.77 -23.99 -8.84
C GLU A 169 7.70 -22.71 -8.01
N GLU A 170 8.23 -21.60 -8.54
CA GLU A 170 8.15 -20.29 -7.89
C GLU A 170 6.69 -19.81 -7.74
N ALA A 171 5.83 -20.08 -8.73
CA ALA A 171 4.39 -19.79 -8.64
C ALA A 171 3.69 -20.52 -7.49
N ARG A 172 4.21 -21.68 -7.07
CA ARG A 172 3.69 -22.47 -5.93
C ARG A 172 4.34 -22.12 -4.59
N HIS A 173 5.35 -21.25 -4.58
CA HIS A 173 6.07 -20.88 -3.37
C HIS A 173 5.14 -20.16 -2.36
N PRO A 174 5.29 -20.37 -1.03
CA PRO A 174 4.44 -19.72 -0.04
C PRO A 174 4.47 -18.18 -0.11
N LEU A 175 5.62 -17.59 -0.44
CA LEU A 175 5.75 -16.13 -0.56
C LEU A 175 4.99 -15.54 -1.76
N THR A 176 4.96 -16.23 -2.90
CA THR A 176 4.20 -15.78 -4.08
C THR A 176 2.71 -15.94 -3.84
N THR A 177 2.32 -17.03 -3.19
CA THR A 177 0.94 -17.27 -2.73
C THR A 177 0.48 -16.21 -1.72
N PHE A 178 1.35 -15.82 -0.77
CA PHE A 178 1.08 -14.74 0.18
C PHE A 178 0.92 -13.38 -0.54
N ALA A 179 1.83 -13.08 -1.47
CA ALA A 179 1.77 -11.85 -2.26
C ALA A 179 0.48 -11.77 -3.08
N HIS A 180 0.08 -12.87 -3.72
CA HIS A 180 -1.17 -13.00 -4.45
C HIS A 180 -2.39 -12.81 -3.54
N ALA A 181 -2.42 -13.49 -2.38
CA ALA A 181 -3.49 -13.34 -1.40
C ALA A 181 -3.60 -11.88 -0.90
N ARG A 182 -2.46 -11.22 -0.65
CA ARG A 182 -2.44 -9.80 -0.26
C ARG A 182 -2.94 -8.87 -1.37
N ALA A 183 -2.62 -9.17 -2.63
CA ALA A 183 -3.01 -8.34 -3.76
C ALA A 183 -4.51 -8.44 -4.09
N THR A 184 -5.12 -9.62 -3.83
CA THR A 184 -6.50 -9.96 -4.23
C THR A 184 -7.54 -9.85 -3.12
N VAL A 185 -7.12 -9.81 -1.86
CA VAL A 185 -8.03 -9.66 -0.71
C VAL A 185 -8.20 -8.18 -0.38
N LEU A 186 -9.35 -7.63 -0.76
CA LEU A 186 -9.92 -6.33 -0.38
C LEU A 186 -8.91 -5.19 -0.26
N ARG A 187 -8.79 -4.41 -1.33
CA ARG A 187 -8.15 -3.09 -1.25
C ARG A 187 -9.17 -2.10 -0.73
N PRO A 188 -8.97 -1.49 0.45
CA PRO A 188 -9.82 -0.39 0.85
C PRO A 188 -9.61 0.74 -0.16
N GLY A 189 -10.69 1.10 -0.88
CA GLY A 189 -10.66 2.25 -1.78
C GLY A 189 -10.31 3.52 -1.02
N ALA A 190 -9.90 4.57 -1.75
CA ALA A 190 -9.56 5.87 -1.15
C ALA A 190 -10.69 6.40 -0.24
N LEU A 191 -11.95 6.17 -0.63
CA LEU A 191 -13.14 6.50 0.17
C LEU A 191 -13.17 5.77 1.52
N LEU A 192 -12.88 4.47 1.55
CA LEU A 192 -12.92 3.69 2.80
C LEU A 192 -11.75 4.07 3.72
N LEU A 193 -10.58 4.39 3.15
CA LEU A 193 -9.45 4.92 3.92
C LEU A 193 -9.77 6.31 4.50
N ALA A 194 -10.39 7.19 3.71
CA ALA A 194 -10.87 8.48 4.18
C ALA A 194 -11.93 8.30 5.28
N PHE A 195 -12.89 7.40 5.10
CA PHE A 195 -13.86 7.08 6.14
C PHE A 195 -13.16 6.61 7.42
N LYS A 196 -12.22 5.66 7.31
CA LYS A 196 -11.51 5.08 8.44
C LYS A 196 -10.70 6.10 9.26
N PHE A 197 -9.96 6.98 8.60
CA PHE A 197 -8.99 7.86 9.29
C PHE A 197 -9.42 9.32 9.40
N LEU A 198 -10.42 9.77 8.63
CA LEU A 198 -10.93 11.15 8.66
C LEU A 198 -12.31 11.21 9.31
N LEU A 199 -13.26 10.40 8.84
CA LEU A 199 -14.66 10.48 9.28
C LEU A 199 -14.94 9.71 10.57
N PHE A 200 -14.42 8.50 10.70
CA PHE A 200 -14.67 7.65 11.85
C PHE A 200 -14.19 8.28 13.18
N PRO A 201 -13.03 8.97 13.26
CA PRO A 201 -12.63 9.71 14.46
C PRO A 201 -13.59 10.85 14.86
N LEU A 202 -14.41 11.37 13.93
CA LEU A 202 -15.41 12.40 14.27
C LEU A 202 -16.50 11.86 15.18
N ILE A 203 -16.75 10.55 15.20
CA ILE A 203 -17.77 9.95 16.08
C ILE A 203 -17.36 10.12 17.55
N PRO A 204 -16.25 9.51 18.03
CA PRO A 204 -15.84 9.69 19.42
C PRO A 204 -15.38 11.12 19.72
N GLY A 205 -14.71 11.79 18.76
CA GLY A 205 -14.30 13.18 18.91
C GLY A 205 -15.47 14.14 19.06
N GLY A 206 -16.55 13.95 18.29
CA GLY A 206 -17.77 14.74 18.39
C GLY A 206 -18.53 14.52 19.70
N ILE A 207 -18.59 13.26 20.18
CA ILE A 207 -19.19 12.94 21.48
C ILE A 207 -18.43 13.65 22.60
N MET A 208 -17.10 13.56 22.62
CA MET A 208 -16.28 14.24 23.64
C MET A 208 -16.30 15.74 23.55
N PHE A 209 -16.23 16.29 22.33
CA PHE A 209 -16.39 17.71 22.14
C PHE A 209 -17.73 18.20 22.69
N ARG A 210 -18.83 17.49 22.38
CA ARG A 210 -20.16 17.83 22.88
C ARG A 210 -20.21 17.73 24.41
N ALA A 211 -19.67 16.67 25.00
CA ALA A 211 -19.60 16.53 26.45
C ALA A 211 -18.86 17.72 27.11
N ASN A 212 -17.70 18.09 26.56
CA ASN A 212 -16.95 19.26 27.02
C ASN A 212 -17.74 20.57 26.88
N GLN A 213 -18.51 20.76 25.80
CA GLN A 213 -19.37 21.93 25.66
C GLN A 213 -20.41 22.05 26.79
N TYR A 214 -21.04 20.93 27.17
CA TYR A 214 -22.03 20.93 28.26
C TYR A 214 -21.39 21.11 29.63
N ILE A 215 -20.26 20.45 29.89
CA ILE A 215 -19.60 20.48 31.21
C ILE A 215 -18.93 21.83 31.46
N THR A 216 -18.14 22.31 30.50
CA THR A 216 -17.28 23.49 30.68
C THR A 216 -18.02 24.80 30.40
N TYR A 217 -18.91 24.81 29.40
CA TYR A 217 -19.56 26.03 28.94
C TYR A 217 -21.07 26.06 29.16
N GLY A 218 -21.69 24.97 29.65
CA GLY A 218 -23.11 24.92 29.99
C GLY A 218 -24.06 24.79 28.78
N GLY A 219 -23.56 24.44 27.60
CA GLY A 219 -24.42 24.18 26.43
C GLY A 219 -23.66 24.01 25.11
N PRO A 220 -24.31 23.47 24.08
CA PRO A 220 -23.64 23.00 22.86
C PRO A 220 -23.00 24.11 22.02
N PHE A 221 -23.49 25.35 22.13
CA PHE A 221 -22.95 26.53 21.43
C PHE A 221 -22.53 27.63 22.41
N ALA A 222 -22.33 27.29 23.69
CA ALA A 222 -22.00 28.29 24.69
C ALA A 222 -20.60 28.87 24.46
N GLN A 223 -19.60 28.04 24.14
CA GLN A 223 -18.27 28.53 23.77
C GLN A 223 -18.30 29.42 22.52
N TYR A 224 -19.12 29.05 21.52
CA TYR A 224 -19.29 29.86 20.31
C TYR A 224 -19.83 31.26 20.63
N ARG A 225 -20.81 31.35 21.53
CA ARG A 225 -21.41 32.64 21.94
C ARG A 225 -20.48 33.47 22.82
N MET A 226 -19.65 32.82 23.66
CA MET A 226 -18.75 33.51 24.58
C MET A 226 -17.44 33.96 23.92
N TYR A 227 -16.85 33.10 23.08
CA TYR A 227 -15.49 33.27 22.54
C TYR A 227 -15.43 33.30 21.01
N GLY A 228 -16.57 33.12 20.31
CA GLY A 228 -16.66 33.16 18.86
C GLY A 228 -16.38 31.82 18.15
N LEU A 229 -16.39 31.86 16.81
CA LEU A 229 -16.24 30.66 15.96
C LEU A 229 -14.87 30.01 16.04
N GLY A 230 -13.80 30.81 16.12
CA GLY A 230 -12.42 30.33 16.09
C GLY A 230 -12.14 29.33 17.22
N PRO A 231 -12.30 29.72 18.50
CA PRO A 231 -12.08 28.81 19.64
C PRO A 231 -13.00 27.58 19.61
N TYR A 232 -14.26 27.74 19.17
CA TYR A 232 -15.20 26.63 19.03
C TYR A 232 -14.72 25.56 18.04
N LEU A 233 -14.31 25.99 16.83
CA LEU A 233 -13.77 25.08 15.81
C LEU A 233 -12.40 24.51 16.22
N GLN A 234 -11.57 25.30 16.91
CA GLN A 234 -10.29 24.83 17.43
C GLN A 234 -10.48 23.72 18.45
N SER A 235 -11.38 23.88 19.43
CA SER A 235 -11.68 22.84 20.41
C SER A 235 -12.22 21.58 19.73
N PHE A 236 -13.13 21.72 18.75
CA PHE A 236 -13.61 20.58 17.97
C PHE A 236 -12.47 19.86 17.23
N PHE A 237 -11.61 20.62 16.54
CA PHE A 237 -10.48 20.09 15.81
C PHE A 237 -9.49 19.36 16.72
N THR A 238 -9.23 19.90 17.92
CA THR A 238 -8.40 19.26 18.94
C THR A 238 -8.92 17.86 19.29
N TYR A 239 -10.21 17.71 19.63
CA TYR A 239 -10.78 16.40 19.95
C TYR A 239 -10.72 15.47 18.74
N TRP A 240 -11.02 15.97 17.55
CA TRP A 240 -10.92 15.19 16.33
C TRP A 240 -9.50 14.66 16.07
N VAL A 241 -8.47 15.51 16.20
CA VAL A 241 -7.06 15.13 16.06
C VAL A 241 -6.64 14.12 17.12
N TYR A 242 -7.06 14.32 18.37
CA TYR A 242 -6.75 13.39 19.47
C TYR A 242 -7.30 11.98 19.18
N PHE A 243 -8.59 11.86 18.87
CA PHE A 243 -9.18 10.56 18.55
C PHE A 243 -8.64 9.98 17.24
N GLY A 244 -8.31 10.84 16.26
CA GLY A 244 -7.62 10.42 15.04
C GLY A 244 -6.27 9.78 15.36
N ALA A 245 -5.46 10.42 16.21
CA ALA A 245 -4.17 9.90 16.66
C ALA A 245 -4.33 8.58 17.43
N ALA A 246 -5.28 8.49 18.37
CA ALA A 246 -5.59 7.27 19.11
C ALA A 246 -5.91 6.10 18.17
N LEU A 247 -6.76 6.36 17.17
CA LEU A 247 -7.16 5.37 16.20
C LEU A 247 -6.04 4.99 15.23
N VAL A 248 -5.14 5.90 14.87
CA VAL A 248 -3.94 5.58 14.08
C VAL A 248 -3.02 4.62 14.85
N VAL A 249 -2.75 4.91 16.14
CA VAL A 249 -1.95 4.03 17.00
C VAL A 249 -2.63 2.67 17.16
N TYR A 250 -3.94 2.65 17.42
CA TYR A 250 -4.71 1.42 17.53
C TYR A 250 -4.65 0.58 16.24
N ALA A 251 -4.80 1.22 15.07
CA ALA A 251 -4.64 0.54 13.78
C ALA A 251 -3.23 -0.04 13.58
N ALA A 252 -2.18 0.67 14.01
CA ALA A 252 -0.80 0.21 13.91
C ALA A 252 -0.56 -1.03 14.80
N ILE A 253 -1.07 -1.01 16.03
CA ILE A 253 -1.01 -2.14 16.97
C ILE A 253 -1.69 -3.37 16.39
N LEU A 254 -2.86 -3.22 15.77
CA LEU A 254 -3.57 -4.32 15.14
C LEU A 254 -2.86 -4.84 13.87
N ARG A 255 -2.10 -3.98 13.17
CA ARG A 255 -1.53 -4.33 11.86
C ARG A 255 -0.37 -5.31 11.95
N VAL A 256 0.50 -5.19 12.95
CA VAL A 256 1.68 -6.06 13.08
C VAL A 256 1.27 -7.53 13.32
N PRO A 257 0.41 -7.86 14.30
CA PRO A 257 -0.07 -9.23 14.49
C PRO A 257 -0.83 -9.75 13.26
N ALA A 258 -1.62 -8.89 12.59
CA ALA A 258 -2.35 -9.27 11.39
C ALA A 258 -1.42 -9.76 10.27
N GLU A 259 -0.34 -9.01 10.00
CA GLU A 259 0.64 -9.41 8.99
C GLU A 259 1.41 -10.68 9.38
N VAL A 260 1.75 -10.84 10.67
CA VAL A 260 2.40 -12.06 11.18
C VAL A 260 1.49 -13.28 11.03
N LEU A 261 0.22 -13.17 11.44
CA LEU A 261 -0.77 -14.25 11.35
C LEU A 261 -1.08 -14.61 9.89
N ALA A 262 -1.24 -13.62 9.02
CA ALA A 262 -1.50 -13.86 7.60
C ALA A 262 -0.30 -14.52 6.90
N SER A 263 0.92 -14.06 7.22
CA SER A 263 2.15 -14.64 6.68
C SER A 263 2.34 -16.07 7.18
N GLY A 264 2.29 -16.28 8.50
CA GLY A 264 2.46 -17.61 9.13
C GLY A 264 1.38 -18.60 8.68
N GLY A 265 0.12 -18.18 8.60
CA GLY A 265 -0.96 -19.02 8.09
C GLY A 265 -0.78 -19.42 6.62
N THR A 266 -0.17 -18.56 5.81
CA THR A 266 0.16 -18.90 4.41
C THR A 266 1.27 -19.93 4.32
N TRP A 267 2.27 -19.89 5.21
CA TRP A 267 3.30 -20.93 5.30
C TRP A 267 2.74 -22.29 5.71
N LEU A 268 1.77 -22.32 6.64
CA LEU A 268 1.13 -23.55 7.10
C LEU A 268 0.14 -24.13 6.07
N SER A 269 -0.57 -23.28 5.34
CA SER A 269 -1.56 -23.72 4.35
C SER A 269 -1.64 -22.77 3.15
N PRO A 270 -0.76 -22.93 2.15
CA PRO A 270 -0.76 -22.09 0.95
C PRO A 270 -2.11 -22.10 0.23
N ARG A 271 -2.79 -23.25 0.18
CA ARG A 271 -4.13 -23.41 -0.43
C ARG A 271 -5.20 -22.51 0.20
N ARG A 272 -5.06 -22.17 1.49
CA ARG A 272 -6.01 -21.34 2.24
C ARG A 272 -5.54 -19.90 2.45
N ALA A 273 -4.41 -19.50 1.87
CA ALA A 273 -3.79 -18.19 2.08
C ALA A 273 -4.78 -17.02 1.89
N ARG A 274 -5.59 -17.07 0.83
CA ARG A 274 -6.61 -16.06 0.55
C ARG A 274 -7.70 -16.00 1.64
N GLY A 275 -8.16 -17.17 2.10
CA GLY A 275 -9.16 -17.28 3.16
C GLY A 275 -8.63 -16.77 4.49
N ILE A 276 -7.39 -17.16 4.85
CA ILE A 276 -6.71 -16.70 6.06
C ILE A 276 -6.53 -15.18 6.02
N ARG A 277 -6.05 -14.63 4.91
CA ARG A 277 -5.88 -13.18 4.75
C ARG A 277 -7.22 -12.44 4.90
N ARG A 278 -8.28 -12.94 4.28
CA ARG A 278 -9.62 -12.35 4.37
C ARG A 278 -10.15 -12.38 5.79
N PHE A 279 -10.00 -13.50 6.49
CA PHE A 279 -10.40 -13.62 7.89
C PHE A 279 -9.66 -12.62 8.77
N VAL A 280 -8.33 -12.53 8.63
CA VAL A 280 -7.51 -11.58 9.39
C VAL A 280 -7.94 -10.13 9.14
N GLU A 281 -8.13 -9.73 7.87
CA GLU A 281 -8.56 -8.36 7.54
C GLU A 281 -9.96 -8.03 8.08
N ILE A 282 -10.91 -8.98 8.03
CA ILE A 282 -12.25 -8.82 8.62
C ILE A 282 -12.15 -8.67 10.14
N THR A 283 -11.39 -9.54 10.81
CA THR A 283 -11.19 -9.47 12.26
C THR A 283 -10.55 -8.15 12.66
N CYS A 284 -9.53 -7.68 11.93
CA CYS A 284 -8.94 -6.36 12.17
C CYS A 284 -9.93 -5.22 11.94
N ALA A 285 -10.79 -5.31 10.91
CA ALA A 285 -11.83 -4.30 10.68
C ALA A 285 -12.86 -4.29 11.81
N LEU A 286 -13.31 -5.45 12.28
CA LEU A 286 -14.23 -5.57 13.41
C LEU A 286 -13.62 -5.03 14.70
N LEU A 287 -12.39 -5.43 15.03
CA LEU A 287 -11.66 -4.90 16.18
C LEU A 287 -11.49 -3.39 16.07
N TYR A 288 -11.15 -2.88 14.88
CA TYR A 288 -10.98 -1.45 14.66
C TYR A 288 -12.28 -0.66 14.85
N PHE A 289 -13.37 -1.02 14.17
CA PHE A 289 -14.60 -0.24 14.18
C PHE A 289 -15.48 -0.53 15.40
N VAL A 290 -15.69 -1.80 15.73
CA VAL A 290 -16.54 -2.20 16.86
C VAL A 290 -15.75 -2.17 18.16
N GLY A 291 -14.52 -2.70 18.15
CA GLY A 291 -13.70 -2.74 19.35
C GLY A 291 -13.34 -1.37 19.89
N SER A 292 -13.03 -0.38 19.04
CA SER A 292 -12.75 0.99 19.50
C SER A 292 -13.96 1.65 20.16
N LEU A 293 -15.17 1.48 19.61
CA LEU A 293 -16.39 2.00 20.20
C LEU A 293 -16.77 1.26 21.49
N ALA A 294 -16.58 -0.05 21.53
CA ALA A 294 -16.85 -0.86 22.72
C ALA A 294 -15.91 -0.47 23.87
N LEU A 295 -14.61 -0.28 23.61
CA LEU A 295 -13.65 0.20 24.61
C LEU A 295 -14.05 1.56 25.17
N LEU A 296 -14.48 2.47 24.29
CA LEU A 296 -14.98 3.77 24.71
C LEU A 296 -16.24 3.63 25.56
N ALA A 297 -17.21 2.81 25.15
CA ALA A 297 -18.43 2.57 25.93
C ALA A 297 -18.12 1.98 27.31
N VAL A 298 -17.21 1.00 27.41
CA VAL A 298 -16.77 0.43 28.69
C VAL A 298 -16.16 1.50 29.57
N GLN A 299 -15.30 2.37 29.03
CA GLN A 299 -14.70 3.47 29.80
C GLN A 299 -15.72 4.48 30.34
N PHE A 300 -16.87 4.65 29.68
CA PHE A 300 -17.95 5.52 30.16
C PHE A 300 -18.92 4.84 31.14
N LEU A 301 -18.97 3.52 31.14
CA LEU A 301 -19.87 2.74 31.98
C LEU A 301 -19.21 2.18 33.25
N ALA A 302 -17.89 2.03 33.25
CA ALA A 302 -17.07 1.63 34.40
C ALA A 302 -16.71 2.85 35.26
#